data_AF-A0A1H0WDG8-F1
#
_entry.id   AF-A0A1H0WDG8-F1
#
_cell.length_a   1.000
_cell.length_b   1.000
_cell.length_c   1.000
_cell.angle_alpha   90.00
_cell.angle_beta   90.00
_cell.angle_gamma   90.00
#
_symmetry.space_group_name_H-M   'P 1'
#
loop_
_entity.id
_entity.type
_entity.pdbx_description
1 polymer ?
#
loop_
_entity_poly.entity_id
_entity_poly.type
_entity_poly.pdbx_seq_one_letter_code
_entity_poly.pdbx_strand_id
1 'polypeptide(L)'
;MTAHLVERKPGTRPLALDTTHLHALQMVARGEVGAYGTTSALRHRCDDLSALMVSALFTLRRDGFIGFADAADPRDGWVVAELTSAGERLLDIWLRRGRRSPSDAARSRDWYVLLRCAQRGELGMTETNEITDRGEPIGGRLTARLRELINAGHVVIGSARLRDCRLVTLSETGRMLHTKLDMSQANG
;
A
#
# COMPACT_ATOMS: atom_id res chain seq x y z
N MET A 1 51.60 0.10 9.81
CA MET A 1 50.53 -0.87 9.48
C MET A 1 49.20 -0.14 9.55
N THR A 2 48.65 0.27 8.41
CA THR A 2 47.40 1.04 8.31
C THR A 2 46.34 0.18 7.66
N ALA A 3 45.28 -0.13 8.41
CA ALA A 3 44.15 -0.90 7.93
C ALA A 3 43.38 -0.09 6.87
N HIS A 4 43.35 -0.58 5.64
CA HIS A 4 42.46 -0.06 4.61
C HIS A 4 41.03 -0.49 4.95
N LEU A 5 40.22 0.47 5.39
CA LEU A 5 38.77 0.37 5.41
C LEU A 5 38.30 0.18 3.97
N VAL A 6 37.95 -1.06 3.63
CA VAL A 6 37.20 -1.40 2.43
C VAL A 6 35.85 -0.69 2.55
N GLU A 7 35.67 0.38 1.79
CA GLU A 7 34.36 0.98 1.57
C GLU A 7 33.45 -0.10 0.99
N ARG A 8 32.57 -0.64 1.84
CA ARG A 8 31.43 -1.42 1.38
C ARG A 8 30.60 -0.50 0.50
N LYS A 9 30.66 -0.72 -0.83
CA LYS A 9 29.66 -0.23 -1.78
C LYS A 9 28.27 -0.39 -1.14
N PRO A 10 27.46 0.66 -1.02
CA PRO A 10 26.10 0.51 -0.52
C PRO A 10 25.40 -0.48 -1.45
N GLY A 11 25.05 -1.66 -0.90
CA GLY A 11 24.28 -2.66 -1.61
C GLY A 11 23.06 -1.99 -2.22
N THR A 12 22.80 -2.30 -3.50
CA THR A 12 21.64 -1.86 -4.25
C THR A 12 20.42 -1.90 -3.33
N ARG A 13 19.89 -0.73 -2.97
CA ARG A 13 18.64 -0.66 -2.19
C ARG A 13 17.61 -1.54 -2.92
N PRO A 14 16.87 -2.41 -2.22
CA PRO A 14 15.78 -3.14 -2.87
C PRO A 14 14.87 -2.10 -3.52
N LEU A 15 14.73 -2.18 -4.85
CA LEU A 15 13.76 -1.37 -5.59
C LEU A 15 12.43 -1.55 -4.87
N ALA A 16 11.81 -0.44 -4.46
CA ALA A 16 10.54 -0.47 -3.75
C ALA A 16 9.52 -1.14 -4.68
N LEU A 17 9.19 -2.40 -4.40
CA LEU A 17 8.18 -3.14 -5.13
C LEU A 17 6.85 -2.39 -4.98
N ASP A 18 6.21 -2.08 -6.09
CA ASP A 18 4.99 -1.28 -6.17
C ASP A 18 3.78 -2.12 -6.62
N THR A 19 2.62 -1.48 -6.81
CA THR A 19 1.39 -2.17 -7.24
C THR A 19 1.52 -2.83 -8.62
N THR A 20 2.41 -2.34 -9.49
CA THR A 20 2.66 -2.96 -10.81
C THR A 20 3.39 -4.29 -10.66
N HIS A 21 4.34 -4.40 -9.74
CA HIS A 21 4.99 -5.68 -9.43
C HIS A 21 4.01 -6.68 -8.80
N LEU A 22 3.02 -6.21 -8.02
CA LEU A 22 1.99 -7.09 -7.47
C LEU A 22 1.13 -7.66 -8.59
N HIS A 23 0.69 -6.79 -9.49
CA HIS A 23 -0.11 -7.21 -10.63
C HIS A 23 0.67 -8.17 -11.53
N ALA A 24 1.96 -7.92 -11.76
CA ALA A 24 2.84 -8.83 -12.50
C ALA A 24 2.94 -10.22 -11.85
N LEU A 25 3.15 -10.30 -10.53
CA LEU A 25 3.17 -11.58 -9.79
C LEU A 25 1.84 -12.33 -9.92
N GLN A 26 0.71 -11.62 -9.87
CA GLN A 26 -0.62 -12.22 -10.03
C GLN A 26 -0.84 -12.76 -11.45
N MET A 27 -0.40 -12.04 -12.48
CA MET A 27 -0.48 -12.51 -13.87
C MET A 27 0.36 -13.77 -14.08
N VAL A 28 1.57 -13.82 -13.53
CA VAL A 28 2.42 -15.02 -13.57
C VAL A 28 1.77 -16.17 -12.81
N ALA A 29 1.19 -15.92 -11.63
CA ALA A 29 0.45 -16.94 -10.86
C ALA A 29 -0.76 -17.53 -11.63
N ARG A 30 -1.34 -16.76 -12.57
CA ARG A 30 -2.42 -17.20 -13.45
C ARG A 30 -1.94 -17.91 -14.72
N GLY A 31 -0.63 -18.00 -14.95
CA GLY A 31 -0.07 -18.61 -16.16
C GLY A 31 -0.27 -17.76 -17.43
N GLU A 32 -0.56 -16.48 -17.28
CA GLU A 32 -0.88 -15.55 -18.37
C GLU A 32 0.36 -15.03 -19.10
N VAL A 33 1.52 -15.16 -18.46
CA VAL A 33 2.80 -14.59 -18.88
C VAL A 33 3.77 -15.70 -19.27
N GLY A 34 4.57 -15.46 -20.29
CA GLY A 34 5.58 -16.38 -20.76
C GLY A 34 6.43 -15.78 -21.87
N ALA A 35 7.15 -16.63 -22.59
CA ALA A 35 7.95 -16.21 -23.73
C ALA A 35 8.13 -17.35 -24.73
N TYR A 36 8.48 -17.02 -25.97
CA TYR A 36 8.89 -18.00 -26.96
C TYR A 36 10.41 -18.13 -26.85
N GLY A 37 10.87 -18.97 -25.93
CA GLY A 37 12.28 -19.18 -25.60
C GLY A 37 12.69 -18.55 -24.27
N THR A 38 13.61 -19.23 -23.58
CA THR A 38 14.05 -18.90 -22.21
C THR A 38 14.93 -17.66 -22.12
N THR A 39 15.43 -17.11 -23.23
CA THR A 39 16.20 -15.85 -23.27
C THR A 39 15.36 -14.66 -23.73
N SER A 40 14.14 -14.92 -24.21
CA SER A 40 13.25 -13.91 -24.77
C SER A 40 12.61 -13.05 -23.66
N ALA A 41 12.14 -11.86 -24.05
CA ALA A 41 11.38 -10.98 -23.18
C ALA A 41 10.04 -11.64 -22.78
N LEU A 42 9.66 -11.45 -21.51
CA LEU A 42 8.37 -11.90 -21.00
C LEU A 42 7.25 -11.06 -21.62
N ARG A 43 6.19 -11.73 -22.07
CA ARG A 43 5.01 -11.15 -22.70
C ARG A 43 3.76 -11.86 -22.22
N HIS A 44 2.62 -11.20 -22.43
CA HIS A 44 1.32 -11.85 -22.29
C HIS A 44 1.01 -12.66 -23.55
N ARG A 45 0.25 -13.76 -23.42
CA ARG A 45 -0.02 -14.64 -24.57
C ARG A 45 -0.92 -13.99 -25.62
N CYS A 46 -1.84 -13.12 -25.20
CA CYS A 46 -2.88 -12.55 -26.06
C CYS A 46 -2.91 -11.02 -26.12
N ASP A 47 -2.18 -10.33 -25.25
CA ASP A 47 -2.29 -8.87 -25.09
C ASP A 47 -0.93 -8.20 -25.11
N ASP A 48 -0.93 -6.92 -25.48
CA ASP A 48 0.26 -6.07 -25.36
C ASP A 48 0.42 -5.59 -23.92
N LEU A 49 1.60 -5.83 -23.35
CA LEU A 49 1.95 -5.34 -22.02
C LEU A 49 2.44 -3.90 -22.09
N SER A 50 2.01 -3.08 -21.13
CA SER A 50 2.55 -1.74 -20.96
C SER A 50 4.05 -1.78 -20.61
N ALA A 51 4.79 -0.71 -20.93
CA ALA A 51 6.22 -0.61 -20.61
C ALA A 51 6.52 -0.80 -19.11
N LEU A 52 5.63 -0.33 -18.23
CA LEU A 52 5.76 -0.52 -16.78
C LEU A 52 5.58 -1.98 -16.37
N MET A 53 4.66 -2.71 -17.00
CA MET A 53 4.45 -4.13 -16.75
C MET A 53 5.63 -4.97 -17.22
N VAL A 54 6.15 -4.67 -18.42
CA VAL A 54 7.36 -5.33 -18.94
C VAL A 54 8.56 -5.08 -18.02
N SER A 55 8.73 -3.84 -17.54
CA SER A 55 9.77 -3.49 -16.57
C SER A 55 9.62 -4.27 -15.26
N ALA A 56 8.41 -4.38 -14.72
CA ALA A 56 8.12 -5.12 -13.49
C ALA A 56 8.37 -6.63 -13.63
N LEU A 57 7.99 -7.23 -14.76
CA LEU A 57 8.30 -8.63 -15.05
C LEU A 57 9.82 -8.87 -15.16
N PHE A 58 10.53 -7.93 -15.80
CA PHE A 58 11.99 -8.01 -15.91
C PHE A 58 12.66 -7.94 -14.53
N THR A 59 12.27 -7.01 -13.65
CA THR A 59 12.83 -6.91 -12.30
C THR A 59 12.52 -8.15 -11.47
N LEU A 60 11.29 -8.65 -11.50
CA LEU A 60 10.90 -9.88 -10.78
C LEU A 60 11.71 -11.10 -11.24
N ARG A 61 11.97 -11.22 -12.55
CA ARG A 61 12.77 -12.30 -13.11
C ARG A 61 14.24 -12.18 -12.73
N ARG A 62 14.81 -10.98 -12.89
CA ARG A 62 16.20 -10.68 -12.50
C ARG A 62 16.45 -10.99 -11.03
N ASP A 63 15.47 -10.68 -10.19
CA ASP A 63 15.56 -10.87 -8.73
C ASP A 63 15.16 -12.28 -8.28
N GLY A 64 14.83 -13.19 -9.21
CA GLY A 64 14.61 -14.62 -8.95
C GLY A 64 13.24 -14.97 -8.37
N PHE A 65 12.26 -14.05 -8.43
CA PHE A 65 10.89 -14.32 -7.98
C PHE A 65 10.06 -15.10 -9.00
N ILE A 66 10.44 -15.02 -10.28
CA ILE A 66 9.78 -15.74 -11.37
C ILE A 66 10.82 -16.46 -12.23
N GLY A 67 10.45 -17.64 -12.71
CA GLY A 67 11.25 -18.49 -13.61
C GLY A 67 10.44 -18.92 -14.83
N PHE A 68 11.02 -19.76 -15.67
CA PHE A 68 10.30 -20.43 -16.74
C PHE A 68 9.97 -21.86 -16.32
N ALA A 69 8.82 -22.35 -16.76
CA ALA A 69 8.48 -23.76 -16.68
C ALA A 69 9.52 -24.62 -17.43
N ASP A 70 9.68 -25.87 -16.99
CA ASP A 70 10.66 -26.79 -17.56
C ASP A 70 10.32 -27.23 -19.00
N ALA A 71 9.04 -27.14 -19.38
CA ALA A 71 8.56 -27.58 -20.69
C ALA A 71 7.94 -26.43 -21.49
N ALA A 72 8.32 -26.35 -22.76
CA ALA A 72 7.64 -25.51 -23.74
C ALA A 72 6.36 -26.19 -24.24
N ASP A 73 5.34 -25.41 -24.56
CA ASP A 73 4.15 -25.86 -25.27
C ASP A 73 4.56 -26.41 -26.65
N PRO A 74 4.31 -27.69 -26.95
CA PRO A 74 4.77 -28.33 -28.18
C PRO A 74 4.09 -27.78 -29.44
N ARG A 75 3.01 -27.00 -29.30
CA ARG A 75 2.24 -26.47 -30.45
C ARG A 75 2.85 -25.20 -31.03
N ASP A 76 3.34 -24.32 -30.16
CA ASP A 76 3.78 -22.98 -30.55
C ASP A 76 5.15 -22.60 -29.95
N GLY A 77 5.73 -23.43 -29.09
CA GLY A 77 7.01 -23.16 -28.41
C GLY A 77 6.89 -22.16 -27.26
N TRP A 78 5.67 -21.89 -26.78
CA TRP A 78 5.43 -21.01 -25.65
C TRP A 78 5.92 -21.62 -24.33
N VAL A 79 6.76 -20.89 -23.61
CA VAL A 79 7.23 -21.28 -22.26
C VAL A 79 6.57 -20.37 -21.24
N VAL A 80 5.73 -20.95 -20.40
CA VAL A 80 5.01 -20.23 -19.34
C VAL A 80 6.02 -19.77 -18.28
N ALA A 81 5.83 -18.56 -17.76
CA ALA A 81 6.54 -18.10 -16.59
C ALA A 81 5.85 -18.61 -15.32
N GLU A 82 6.61 -19.08 -14.36
CA GLU A 82 6.12 -19.62 -13.09
C GLU A 82 6.71 -18.85 -11.90
N LEU A 83 5.97 -18.83 -10.80
CA LEU A 83 6.50 -18.31 -9.54
C LEU A 83 7.54 -19.27 -8.98
N THR A 84 8.67 -18.75 -8.54
CA THR A 84 9.57 -19.53 -7.69
C THR A 84 9.00 -19.59 -6.28
N SER A 85 9.51 -20.47 -5.40
CA SER A 85 9.11 -20.48 -3.99
C SER A 85 9.33 -19.13 -3.29
N ALA A 86 10.28 -18.31 -3.77
CA ALA A 86 10.46 -16.95 -3.28
C ALA A 86 9.36 -16.01 -3.78
N GLY A 87 8.95 -16.13 -5.04
CA GLY A 87 7.83 -15.39 -5.63
C GLY A 87 6.48 -15.72 -4.97
N GLU A 88 6.23 -17.00 -4.68
CA GLU A 88 5.03 -17.43 -3.95
C GLU A 88 4.96 -16.81 -2.56
N ARG A 89 6.07 -16.83 -1.80
CA ARG A 89 6.14 -16.19 -0.48
C ARG A 89 5.94 -14.68 -0.57
N LEU A 90 6.53 -14.04 -1.58
CA LEU A 90 6.36 -12.60 -1.80
C LEU A 90 4.91 -12.24 -2.10
N LEU A 91 4.25 -13.02 -2.97
CA LEU A 91 2.84 -12.86 -3.29
C LEU A 91 1.95 -13.10 -2.06
N ASP A 92 2.20 -14.14 -1.26
CA ASP A 92 1.45 -14.40 -0.02
C ASP A 92 1.62 -13.27 1.00
N ILE A 93 2.85 -12.79 1.25
CA ILE A 93 3.11 -11.62 2.10
C ILE A 93 2.31 -10.42 1.60
N TRP A 94 2.25 -10.21 0.30
CA TRP A 94 1.53 -9.11 -0.30
C TRP A 94 0.02 -9.28 -0.39
N LEU A 95 -0.52 -10.49 -0.43
CA LEU A 95 -1.96 -10.71 -0.32
C LEU A 95 -2.41 -10.57 1.14
N ARG A 96 -1.59 -11.02 2.09
CA ARG A 96 -1.80 -10.81 3.53
C ARG A 96 -1.69 -9.34 3.91
N ARG A 97 -0.65 -8.65 3.43
CA ARG A 97 -0.51 -7.19 3.54
C ARG A 97 -1.52 -6.45 2.68
N GLY A 98 -1.96 -7.03 1.57
CA GLY A 98 -2.92 -6.51 0.59
C GLY A 98 -4.34 -6.37 1.12
N ARG A 99 -4.59 -6.74 2.37
CA ARG A 99 -5.71 -6.17 3.12
C ARG A 99 -5.55 -4.66 3.40
N ARG A 100 -4.32 -4.11 3.32
CA ARG A 100 -3.96 -2.69 3.48
C ARG A 100 -2.68 -2.35 2.71
N SER A 101 -2.76 -1.66 1.58
CA SER A 101 -1.57 -1.07 0.93
C SER A 101 -0.81 -0.11 1.89
N PRO A 102 0.46 0.26 1.66
CA PRO A 102 1.17 1.21 2.53
C PRO A 102 0.44 2.56 2.68
N SER A 103 -0.21 3.03 1.61
CA SER A 103 -1.09 4.20 1.64
C SER A 103 -2.35 3.95 2.46
N ASP A 104 -2.97 2.76 2.37
CA ASP A 104 -4.11 2.39 3.22
C ASP A 104 -3.71 2.24 4.68
N ALA A 105 -2.52 1.71 4.98
CA ALA A 105 -2.01 1.56 6.34
C ALA A 105 -1.71 2.95 6.95
N ALA A 106 -1.10 3.84 6.17
CA ALA A 106 -0.91 5.24 6.54
C ALA A 106 -2.25 5.96 6.75
N ARG A 107 -3.23 5.74 5.86
CA ARG A 107 -4.60 6.27 5.98
C ARG A 107 -5.29 5.74 7.24
N SER A 108 -5.25 4.44 7.50
CA SER A 108 -5.85 3.82 8.69
C SER A 108 -5.22 4.33 9.98
N ARG A 109 -3.90 4.58 9.99
CA ARG A 109 -3.21 5.20 11.13
C ARG A 109 -3.66 6.64 11.35
N ASP A 110 -3.70 7.45 10.29
CA ASP A 110 -4.16 8.84 10.36
C ASP A 110 -5.63 8.89 10.83
N TRP A 111 -6.48 8.03 10.29
CA TRP A 111 -7.88 7.92 10.69
C TRP A 111 -8.03 7.51 12.16
N TYR A 112 -7.26 6.53 12.62
CA TYR A 112 -7.29 6.11 14.02
C TYR A 112 -6.90 7.27 14.97
N VAL A 113 -5.83 8.01 14.64
CA VAL A 113 -5.41 9.18 15.42
C VAL A 113 -6.53 10.23 15.46
N LEU A 114 -7.09 10.60 14.31
CA LEU A 114 -8.15 11.60 14.23
C LEU A 114 -9.43 11.19 14.95
N LEU A 115 -9.84 9.92 14.82
CA LEU A 115 -11.01 9.39 15.53
C LEU A 115 -10.80 9.41 17.04
N ARG A 116 -9.58 9.11 17.51
CA ARG A 116 -9.22 9.17 18.94
C ARG A 116 -9.23 10.61 19.48
N CYS A 117 -8.69 11.57 18.72
CA CYS A 117 -8.73 12.98 19.09
C CYS A 117 -10.18 13.50 19.11
N ALA A 118 -11.01 13.13 18.14
CA ALA A 118 -12.45 13.45 18.13
C ALA A 118 -13.19 12.83 19.33
N GLN A 119 -12.86 11.58 19.70
CA GLN A 119 -13.45 10.92 20.87
C GLN A 119 -13.12 11.65 22.18
N ARG A 120 -11.92 12.22 22.28
CA ARG A 120 -11.45 12.98 23.45
C ARG A 120 -11.94 14.43 23.46
N GLY A 121 -12.62 14.89 22.40
CA GLY A 121 -13.03 16.29 22.25
C GLY A 121 -11.84 17.23 22.02
N GLU A 122 -10.76 16.73 21.44
CA GLU A 122 -9.53 17.49 21.21
C GLU A 122 -9.55 18.21 19.85
N LEU A 123 -10.35 17.72 18.91
CA LEU A 123 -10.46 18.32 17.58
C LEU A 123 -11.47 19.47 17.57
N GLY A 124 -11.04 20.59 17.00
CA GLY A 124 -11.84 21.77 16.75
C GLY A 124 -11.84 22.15 15.27
N MET A 125 -12.86 22.90 14.86
CA MET A 125 -12.91 23.53 13.54
C MET A 125 -13.26 25.00 13.70
N THR A 126 -12.40 25.88 13.21
CA THR A 126 -12.56 27.34 13.26
C THR A 126 -13.71 27.80 12.37
N GLU A 127 -14.07 29.09 12.47
CA GLU A 127 -15.04 29.71 11.56
C GLU A 127 -14.54 29.80 10.11
N THR A 128 -13.23 29.81 9.91
CA THR A 128 -12.58 29.78 8.59
C THR A 128 -12.43 28.36 8.01
N ASN A 129 -13.06 27.36 8.63
CA ASN A 129 -12.96 25.93 8.28
C ASN A 129 -11.55 25.36 8.37
N GLU A 130 -10.70 25.96 9.20
CA GLU A 130 -9.42 25.39 9.60
C GLU A 130 -9.63 24.38 10.72
N ILE A 131 -8.90 23.27 10.66
CA ILE A 131 -9.01 22.21 11.65
C ILE A 131 -7.88 22.38 12.66
N THR A 132 -8.21 22.24 13.94
CA THR A 132 -7.26 22.37 15.04
C THR A 132 -7.29 21.14 15.94
N ASP A 133 -6.14 20.83 16.56
CA ASP A 133 -5.99 19.89 17.67
C ASP A 133 -5.61 20.70 18.91
N ARG A 134 -6.52 20.75 19.89
CA ARG A 134 -6.38 21.56 21.12
C ARG A 134 -6.07 23.05 20.87
N GLY A 135 -6.50 23.57 19.72
CA GLY A 135 -6.31 24.97 19.32
C GLY A 135 -5.11 25.21 18.38
N GLU A 136 -4.27 24.20 18.14
CA GLU A 136 -3.15 24.30 17.19
C GLU A 136 -3.58 23.79 15.80
N PRO A 137 -3.23 24.47 14.69
CA PRO A 137 -3.54 24.00 13.34
C PRO A 137 -2.93 22.62 13.07
N ILE A 138 -3.73 21.72 12.51
CA ILE A 138 -3.22 20.41 12.06
C ILE A 138 -2.64 20.50 10.64
N GLY A 139 -1.58 19.74 10.37
CA GLY A 139 -0.90 19.74 9.08
C GLY A 139 -1.80 19.28 7.91
N GLY A 140 -1.54 19.81 6.71
CA GLY A 140 -2.42 19.65 5.53
C GLY A 140 -2.79 18.21 5.16
N ARG A 141 -1.92 17.23 5.43
CA ARG A 141 -2.24 15.80 5.26
C ARG A 141 -3.35 15.34 6.19
N LEU A 142 -3.28 15.67 7.48
CA LEU A 142 -4.29 15.28 8.47
C LEU A 142 -5.61 16.01 8.21
N THR A 143 -5.55 17.27 7.77
CA THR A 143 -6.72 18.05 7.31
C THR A 143 -7.46 17.33 6.18
N ALA A 144 -6.74 16.86 5.16
CA ALA A 144 -7.34 16.10 4.06
C ALA A 144 -7.99 14.79 4.55
N ARG A 145 -7.33 14.08 5.47
CA ARG A 145 -7.87 12.84 6.07
C ARG A 145 -9.09 13.08 6.96
N LEU A 146 -9.14 14.19 7.70
CA LEU A 146 -10.32 14.52 8.48
C LEU A 146 -11.50 14.86 7.58
N ARG A 147 -11.28 15.56 6.45
CA ARG A 147 -12.32 15.81 5.45
C ARG A 147 -12.87 14.52 4.87
N GLU A 148 -12.04 13.52 4.61
CA GLU A 148 -12.51 12.19 4.20
C GLU A 148 -13.42 11.56 5.26
N LEU A 149 -13.04 11.62 6.55
CA LEU A 149 -13.86 11.10 7.64
C LEU A 149 -15.20 11.85 7.81
N ILE A 150 -15.20 13.17 7.59
CA ILE A 150 -16.41 14.00 7.60
C ILE A 150 -17.32 13.63 6.42
N ASN A 151 -16.77 13.54 5.20
CA ASN A 151 -17.52 13.18 4.01
C ASN A 151 -18.07 11.75 4.08
N ALA A 152 -17.35 10.84 4.74
CA ALA A 152 -17.80 9.48 5.01
C ALA A 152 -18.80 9.39 6.18
N GLY A 153 -19.11 10.50 6.85
CA GLY A 153 -20.05 10.56 7.96
C GLY A 153 -19.56 9.90 9.25
N HIS A 154 -18.26 9.65 9.39
CA HIS A 154 -17.66 9.10 10.61
C HIS A 154 -17.43 10.17 11.68
N VAL A 155 -17.28 11.41 11.25
CA VAL A 155 -17.02 12.55 12.10
C VAL A 155 -18.03 13.63 11.80
N VAL A 156 -18.54 14.28 12.84
CA VAL A 156 -19.52 15.37 12.74
C VAL A 156 -18.98 16.62 13.41
N ILE A 157 -19.31 17.77 12.85
CA ILE A 157 -18.99 19.07 13.44
C ILE A 157 -20.20 19.46 14.29
N GLY A 158 -20.03 19.41 15.60
CA GLY A 158 -21.07 19.74 16.56
C GLY A 158 -21.37 21.23 16.63
N SER A 159 -22.51 21.56 17.24
CA SER A 159 -22.87 22.94 17.60
C SER A 159 -22.15 23.43 18.86
N ALA A 160 -21.63 22.51 19.68
CA ALA A 160 -20.84 22.83 20.85
C ALA A 160 -19.55 23.55 20.46
N ARG A 161 -19.27 24.67 21.14
CA ARG A 161 -18.06 25.47 20.93
C ARG A 161 -17.08 25.26 22.07
N LEU A 162 -15.81 25.09 21.73
CA LEU A 162 -14.69 25.20 22.64
C LEU A 162 -13.85 26.40 22.18
N ARG A 163 -13.91 27.51 22.93
CA ARG A 163 -13.35 28.81 22.50
C ARG A 163 -13.93 29.21 21.12
N ASP A 164 -13.08 29.57 20.17
CA ASP A 164 -13.45 29.99 18.81
C ASP A 164 -13.61 28.82 17.82
N CYS A 165 -13.62 27.58 18.31
CA CYS A 165 -13.73 26.37 17.50
C CYS A 165 -15.04 25.64 17.77
N ARG A 166 -15.67 25.12 16.71
CA ARG A 166 -16.72 24.11 16.81
C ARG A 166 -16.10 22.75 17.10
N LEU A 167 -16.67 22.03 18.06
CA LEU A 167 -16.16 20.73 18.47
C LEU A 167 -16.39 19.70 17.36
N VAL A 168 -15.36 18.93 17.03
CA VAL A 168 -15.43 17.82 16.09
C VAL A 168 -15.57 16.51 16.88
N THR A 169 -16.66 15.79 16.68
CA THR A 169 -17.00 14.60 17.46
C THR A 169 -17.28 13.38 16.58
N LEU A 170 -17.27 12.19 17.21
CA LEU A 170 -17.59 10.94 16.52
C LEU A 170 -19.09 10.79 16.29
N SER A 171 -19.46 10.42 15.06
CA SER A 171 -20.76 9.82 14.78
C SER A 171 -20.83 8.39 15.31
N GLU A 172 -21.99 7.76 15.22
CA GLU A 172 -22.14 6.33 15.54
C GLU A 172 -21.26 5.44 14.65
N THR A 173 -21.22 5.72 13.35
CA THR A 173 -20.36 4.97 12.40
C THR A 173 -18.88 5.21 12.68
N GLY A 174 -18.52 6.43 13.12
CA GLY A 174 -17.16 6.76 13.56
C GLY A 174 -16.75 6.02 14.83
N ARG A 175 -17.65 5.88 15.81
CA ARG A 175 -17.39 5.06 17.01
C ARG A 175 -17.16 3.59 16.65
N MET A 176 -18.00 3.03 15.77
CA MET A 176 -17.82 1.65 15.29
C MET A 176 -16.49 1.47 14.54
N LEU A 177 -16.12 2.43 13.69
CA LEU A 177 -14.86 2.41 12.95
C LEU A 177 -13.66 2.50 13.91
N HIS A 178 -13.73 3.39 14.91
CA HIS A 178 -12.70 3.52 15.94
C HIS A 178 -12.48 2.20 16.67
N THR A 179 -13.54 1.54 17.14
CA THR A 179 -13.45 0.22 17.82
C THR A 179 -12.85 -0.85 16.91
N LYS A 180 -13.26 -0.92 15.64
CA LYS A 180 -12.68 -1.89 14.68
C LYS A 180 -11.20 -1.66 14.44
N LEU A 181 -10.78 -0.40 14.31
CA LEU A 181 -9.37 -0.05 14.15
C LEU A 181 -8.57 -0.36 15.42
N ASP A 182 -9.12 -0.08 16.59
CA ASP A 182 -8.50 -0.35 17.89
C ASP A 182 -8.22 -1.85 18.08
N MET A 183 -9.23 -2.71 17.84
CA MET A 183 -9.07 -4.17 17.87
C MET A 183 -8.04 -4.67 16.85
N SER A 184 -7.94 -4.01 15.70
CA SER A 184 -6.95 -4.36 14.68
C SER A 184 -5.52 -3.96 15.07
N GLN A 185 -5.32 -2.98 15.95
CA GLN A 185 -4.00 -2.60 16.47
C GLN A 185 -3.59 -3.47 17.66
N ALA A 186 -4.54 -3.99 18.44
CA ALA A 186 -4.26 -4.87 19.58
C ALA A 186 -3.83 -6.30 19.17
N ASN A 187 -4.20 -6.74 17.97
CA ASN A 187 -3.94 -8.11 17.47
C ASN A 187 -2.79 -8.20 16.45
N GLY A 188 -2.02 -7.13 16.25
CA GLY A 188 -0.88 -7.07 15.32
C GLY A 188 0.43 -6.84 16.04
#